data_AF-A0A9D8BSL4-F1
#
_entry.id   AF-A0A9D8BSL4-F1
#
_cell.length_a   1.000
_cell.length_b   1.000
_cell.length_c   1.000
_cell.angle_alpha   90.00
_cell.angle_beta   90.00
_cell.angle_gamma   90.00
#
_symmetry.space_group_name_H-M   'P 1'
#
loop_
_entity.id
_entity.type
_entity.pdbx_description
1 polymer ?
#
loop_
_entity_poly.entity_id
_entity_poly.type
_entity_poly.pdbx_seq_one_letter_code
_entity_poly.pdbx_strand_id
1 'polypeptide(L)'
;MKRPPPDHYDIVVVGAGHAGCEAAHAAARMGARTLLVTIGLDAIARMSCNPAIGGLAKGHLVREIDALGGLMARATDATGIQFRILNTGKGPAVRAPRAQADRNDYSRWMAKTLASAPNLHIAEGMVTAIVVEHDRLVGIELCAPPQSKIKNQKSQIMCRAAILTTGTFLNGLIHVGLESRPGGRLDEPPATGLSDSLRSLGLEIGRLKTGTPPRLDARTIDFS
;
A
#
# COMPACT_ATOMS: atom_id res chain seq x y z
N MET A 1 20.11 -5.27 -17.58
CA MET A 1 20.69 -4.14 -16.83
C MET A 1 19.55 -3.20 -16.43
N LYS A 2 19.37 -2.89 -15.14
CA LYS A 2 18.38 -1.87 -14.70
C LYS A 2 18.91 -0.50 -15.15
N ARG A 3 18.11 0.28 -15.87
CA ARG A 3 18.46 1.66 -16.26
C ARG A 3 18.64 2.51 -14.99
N PRO A 4 19.56 3.48 -14.98
CA PRO A 4 19.64 4.44 -13.87
C PRO A 4 18.30 5.18 -13.71
N PRO A 5 17.95 5.57 -12.48
CA PRO A 5 16.72 6.33 -12.24
C PRO A 5 16.76 7.66 -13.03
N PRO A 6 15.64 8.08 -13.63
CA PRO A 6 15.58 9.36 -14.34
C PRO A 6 15.64 10.52 -13.36
N ASP A 7 16.08 11.68 -13.85
CA ASP A 7 16.11 12.94 -13.08
C ASP A 7 14.70 13.45 -12.74
N HIS A 8 13.68 13.02 -13.50
CA HIS A 8 12.28 13.41 -13.33
C HIS A 8 11.34 12.23 -13.52
N TYR A 9 10.31 12.15 -12.68
CA TYR A 9 9.21 11.18 -12.82
C TYR A 9 7.95 11.85 -13.37
N ASP A 10 7.13 11.08 -14.07
CA ASP A 10 5.82 11.56 -14.49
C ASP A 10 4.83 11.40 -13.32
N ILE A 11 4.86 10.25 -12.63
CA ILE A 11 4.00 9.95 -11.48
C ILE A 11 4.86 9.45 -10.31
N VAL A 12 4.60 9.98 -9.12
CA VAL A 12 5.10 9.41 -7.86
C VAL A 12 3.94 8.85 -7.06
N VAL A 13 4.04 7.60 -6.62
CA VAL A 13 3.06 6.95 -5.76
C VAL A 13 3.65 6.82 -4.35
N VAL A 14 2.95 7.36 -3.36
CA VAL A 14 3.39 7.39 -1.96
C VAL A 14 2.68 6.28 -1.19
N GLY A 15 3.46 5.29 -0.74
CA GLY A 15 3.01 4.13 0.01
C GLY A 15 2.80 2.90 -0.88
N ALA A 16 3.45 1.78 -0.56
CA ALA A 16 3.26 0.52 -1.26
C ALA A 16 2.19 -0.38 -0.62
N GLY A 17 1.06 0.20 -0.22
CA GLY A 17 -0.15 -0.54 0.18
C GLY A 17 -0.88 -1.12 -1.03
N HIS A 18 -2.03 -1.78 -0.81
CA HIS A 18 -2.83 -2.36 -1.90
C HIS A 18 -3.19 -1.33 -2.98
N ALA A 19 -3.63 -0.14 -2.58
CA ALA A 19 -3.97 0.95 -3.51
C ALA A 19 -2.73 1.46 -4.27
N GLY A 20 -1.62 1.69 -3.57
CA GLY A 20 -0.38 2.19 -4.19
C GLY A 20 0.23 1.20 -5.17
N CYS A 21 0.13 -0.11 -4.89
CA CYS A 21 0.58 -1.14 -5.82
C CYS A 21 -0.20 -1.11 -7.15
N GLU A 22 -1.53 -1.05 -7.08
CA GLU A 22 -2.36 -0.96 -8.29
C GLU A 22 -2.14 0.36 -9.05
N ALA A 23 -2.05 1.48 -8.33
CA ALA A 23 -1.79 2.79 -8.93
C ALA A 23 -0.43 2.85 -9.64
N ALA A 24 0.62 2.34 -9.00
CA ALA A 24 1.95 2.32 -9.57
C ALA A 24 2.04 1.39 -10.79
N HIS A 25 1.42 0.21 -10.70
CA HIS A 25 1.34 -0.74 -11.82
C HIS A 25 0.57 -0.17 -13.00
N ALA A 26 -0.58 0.45 -12.77
CA ALA A 26 -1.39 1.07 -13.80
C ALA A 26 -0.64 2.20 -14.51
N ALA A 27 -0.07 3.14 -13.73
CA ALA A 27 0.72 4.26 -14.26
C ALA A 27 1.89 3.78 -15.13
N ALA A 28 2.67 2.83 -14.63
CA ALA A 28 3.82 2.28 -15.33
C ALA A 28 3.44 1.56 -16.63
N ARG A 29 2.34 0.79 -16.62
CA ARG A 29 1.79 0.11 -17.80
C ARG A 29 1.22 1.05 -18.84
N MET A 30 0.71 2.20 -18.42
CA MET A 30 0.28 3.28 -19.32
C MET A 30 1.47 4.05 -19.93
N GLY A 31 2.71 3.68 -19.59
CA GLY A 31 3.93 4.27 -20.15
C GLY A 31 4.51 5.42 -19.32
N ALA A 32 3.91 5.76 -18.19
CA ALA A 32 4.43 6.82 -17.32
C ALA A 32 5.69 6.35 -16.56
N ARG A 33 6.73 7.18 -16.51
CA ARG A 33 7.88 6.93 -15.62
C ARG A 33 7.41 7.11 -14.19
N THR A 34 7.31 6.00 -13.48
CA THR A 34 6.63 5.94 -12.19
C THR A 34 7.62 5.60 -11.08
N LEU A 35 7.57 6.33 -9.97
CA LEU A 35 8.27 5.98 -8.74
C LEU A 35 7.26 5.55 -7.68
N LEU A 36 7.40 4.35 -7.13
CA LEU A 36 6.70 3.91 -5.93
C LEU A 36 7.62 4.08 -4.72
N VAL A 37 7.24 4.96 -3.80
CA VAL A 37 7.97 5.18 -2.54
C VAL A 37 7.30 4.40 -1.41
N THR A 38 8.08 3.66 -0.62
CA THR A 38 7.59 2.90 0.53
C THR A 38 8.52 3.05 1.73
N ILE A 39 7.99 2.98 2.94
CA ILE A 39 8.80 3.05 4.17
C ILE A 39 9.60 1.75 4.38
N GLY A 40 9.10 0.62 3.88
CA GLY A 40 9.77 -0.68 3.95
C GLY A 40 9.53 -1.49 2.67
N LEU A 41 10.59 -2.01 2.07
CA LEU A 41 10.51 -2.87 0.87
C LEU A 41 9.92 -4.25 1.18
N ASP A 42 10.10 -4.76 2.39
CA ASP A 42 9.55 -6.02 2.90
C ASP A 42 8.04 -5.93 3.21
N ALA A 43 7.47 -4.72 3.22
CA ALA A 43 6.09 -4.45 3.57
C ALA A 43 5.19 -4.14 2.36
N ILE A 44 5.70 -4.29 1.14
CA ILE A 44 4.93 -4.07 -0.10
C ILE A 44 3.70 -4.99 -0.12
N ALA A 45 2.53 -4.39 -0.32
CA ALA A 45 1.23 -5.06 -0.31
C ALA A 45 0.96 -5.96 0.91
N ARG A 46 1.56 -5.66 2.07
CA ARG A 46 1.37 -6.43 3.30
C ARG A 46 -0.11 -6.46 3.70
N MET A 47 -0.65 -7.65 3.86
CA MET A 47 -1.99 -7.90 4.40
C MET A 47 -2.00 -7.69 5.91
N SER A 48 -2.24 -6.46 6.38
CA SER A 48 -2.17 -6.11 7.81
C SER A 48 -3.30 -6.71 8.66
N CYS A 49 -4.48 -6.89 8.07
CA CYS A 49 -5.67 -7.35 8.78
C CYS A 49 -5.94 -8.84 8.45
N ASN A 50 -6.96 -9.12 7.65
CA ASN A 50 -7.39 -10.48 7.31
C ASN A 50 -6.50 -11.10 6.22
N PRO A 51 -6.05 -12.37 6.35
CA PRO A 51 -5.42 -13.14 5.28
C PRO A 51 -6.39 -13.56 4.16
N ALA A 52 -7.23 -12.65 3.67
CA ALA A 52 -8.27 -12.97 2.70
C ALA A 52 -8.53 -11.85 1.69
N ILE A 53 -8.84 -12.24 0.45
CA ILE A 53 -9.27 -11.36 -0.63
C ILE A 53 -10.69 -11.78 -1.08
N GLY A 54 -11.49 -10.80 -1.47
CA GLY A 54 -12.89 -11.01 -1.85
C GLY A 54 -13.86 -11.02 -0.66
N GLY A 55 -15.01 -11.66 -0.84
CA GLY A 55 -16.20 -11.48 0.00
C GLY A 55 -17.36 -10.88 -0.80
N LEU A 56 -18.51 -10.61 -0.19
CA LEU A 56 -19.74 -10.21 -0.91
C LEU A 56 -19.52 -9.07 -1.92
N ALA A 57 -19.28 -7.83 -1.46
CA ALA A 57 -18.98 -6.72 -2.38
C ALA A 57 -17.53 -6.80 -2.90
N LYS A 58 -16.59 -7.18 -2.03
CA LYS A 58 -15.15 -7.17 -2.33
C LYS A 58 -14.77 -8.11 -3.46
N GLY A 59 -15.43 -9.26 -3.60
CA GLY A 59 -15.16 -10.23 -4.65
C GLY A 59 -15.50 -9.71 -6.05
N HIS A 60 -16.56 -8.90 -6.15
CA HIS A 60 -16.91 -8.20 -7.38
C HIS A 60 -15.85 -7.15 -7.73
N LEU A 61 -15.48 -6.29 -6.76
CA LEU A 61 -14.42 -5.30 -6.96
C LEU A 61 -13.08 -5.93 -7.38
N VAL A 62 -12.71 -7.07 -6.82
CA VAL A 62 -11.48 -7.80 -7.22
C VAL A 62 -11.56 -8.23 -8.69
N ARG A 63 -12.72 -8.72 -9.15
CA ARG A 63 -12.94 -9.10 -10.55
C ARG A 63 -12.96 -7.90 -11.49
N GLU A 64 -13.50 -6.77 -11.04
CA GLU A 64 -13.47 -5.51 -11.81
C GLU A 64 -12.05 -4.97 -11.94
N ILE A 65 -11.26 -4.99 -10.86
CA ILE A 65 -9.83 -4.66 -10.88
C ILE A 65 -9.10 -5.56 -11.89
N ASP A 66 -9.36 -6.87 -11.87
CA ASP A 66 -8.77 -7.82 -12.82
C ASP A 66 -9.14 -7.50 -14.27
N ALA A 67 -10.42 -7.20 -14.54
CA ALA A 67 -10.90 -6.82 -15.87
C ALA A 67 -10.24 -5.54 -16.40
N LEU A 68 -9.90 -4.60 -15.51
CA LEU A 68 -9.12 -3.39 -15.83
C LEU A 68 -7.60 -3.66 -15.94
N GLY A 69 -7.17 -4.90 -15.71
CA GLY A 69 -5.78 -5.33 -15.80
C GLY A 69 -4.97 -5.14 -14.51
N GLY A 70 -5.62 -4.98 -13.36
CA GLY A 70 -4.96 -4.90 -12.07
C GLY A 70 -4.23 -6.20 -11.66
N LEU A 71 -3.62 -6.17 -10.49
CA LEU A 71 -2.80 -7.26 -9.97
C LEU A 71 -3.50 -8.10 -8.91
N MET A 72 -4.45 -7.54 -8.17
CA MET A 72 -5.02 -8.14 -6.96
C MET A 72 -5.58 -9.54 -7.18
N ALA A 73 -6.35 -9.77 -8.27
CA ALA A 73 -6.89 -11.09 -8.57
C ALA A 73 -5.79 -12.10 -8.90
N ARG A 74 -4.84 -11.72 -9.76
CA ARG A 74 -3.70 -12.57 -10.15
C ARG A 74 -2.79 -12.91 -8.97
N ALA A 75 -2.55 -11.94 -8.08
CA ALA A 75 -1.83 -12.17 -6.83
C ALA A 75 -2.56 -13.16 -5.94
N THR A 76 -3.89 -13.02 -5.84
CA THR A 76 -4.74 -13.93 -5.05
C THR A 76 -4.73 -15.34 -5.63
N ASP A 77 -4.86 -15.50 -6.94
CA ASP A 77 -4.84 -16.80 -7.60
C ASP A 77 -3.48 -17.49 -7.44
N ALA A 78 -2.38 -16.73 -7.48
CA ALA A 78 -1.03 -17.28 -7.32
C ALA A 78 -0.65 -17.66 -5.88
N THR A 79 -1.37 -17.14 -4.87
CA THR A 79 -0.99 -17.24 -3.44
C THR A 79 -2.12 -17.71 -2.53
N GLY A 80 -3.24 -18.09 -3.14
CA GLY A 80 -4.44 -18.54 -2.45
C GLY A 80 -4.28 -19.95 -1.87
N ILE A 81 -4.69 -20.14 -0.62
CA ILE A 81 -4.67 -21.42 0.08
C ILE A 81 -6.06 -22.07 0.18
N GLN A 82 -7.13 -21.30 -0.05
CA GLN A 82 -8.50 -21.79 -0.08
C GLN A 82 -9.37 -20.83 -0.90
N PHE A 83 -10.18 -21.36 -1.82
CA PHE A 83 -11.13 -20.59 -2.62
C PHE A 83 -12.56 -21.07 -2.35
N ARG A 84 -13.50 -20.13 -2.21
CA ARG A 84 -14.94 -20.42 -2.04
C ARG A 84 -15.78 -19.38 -2.79
N ILE A 85 -16.95 -19.82 -3.24
CA ILE A 85 -18.03 -18.93 -3.67
C ILE A 85 -18.99 -18.74 -2.49
N LEU A 86 -19.28 -17.50 -2.13
CA LEU A 86 -20.28 -17.16 -1.12
C LEU A 86 -21.67 -17.10 -1.75
N ASN A 87 -22.72 -17.29 -0.94
CA ASN A 87 -24.12 -17.26 -1.36
C ASN A 87 -24.48 -18.28 -2.48
N THR A 88 -23.88 -19.46 -2.47
CA THR A 88 -24.11 -20.51 -3.50
C THR A 88 -25.57 -20.96 -3.59
N GLY A 89 -26.30 -20.96 -2.47
CA GLY A 89 -27.74 -21.26 -2.43
C GLY A 89 -28.66 -20.16 -2.99
N LYS A 90 -28.11 -19.02 -3.44
CA LYS A 90 -28.85 -17.91 -4.05
C LYS A 90 -28.50 -17.76 -5.54
N GLY A 91 -29.25 -16.92 -6.24
CA GLY A 91 -29.04 -16.63 -7.66
C GLY A 91 -27.65 -16.05 -7.97
N PRO A 92 -27.15 -16.19 -9.22
CA PRO A 92 -25.80 -15.76 -9.60
C PRO A 92 -25.46 -14.29 -9.26
N ALA A 93 -26.44 -13.39 -9.36
CA ALA A 93 -26.26 -11.96 -9.13
C ALA A 93 -25.78 -11.59 -7.71
N VAL A 94 -25.94 -12.49 -6.72
CA VAL A 94 -25.52 -12.24 -5.34
C VAL A 94 -24.40 -13.18 -4.86
N ARG A 95 -23.86 -13.99 -5.77
CA ARG A 95 -22.71 -14.87 -5.50
C ARG A 95 -21.44 -14.05 -5.57
N ALA A 96 -20.47 -14.34 -4.71
CA ALA A 96 -19.21 -13.60 -4.71
C ALA A 96 -18.01 -14.50 -4.40
N PRO A 97 -16.88 -14.36 -5.11
CA PRO A 97 -15.68 -15.11 -4.80
C PRO A 97 -15.01 -14.59 -3.52
N ARG A 98 -14.44 -15.51 -2.75
CA ARG A 98 -13.58 -15.23 -1.61
C ARG A 98 -12.45 -16.24 -1.55
N ALA A 99 -11.23 -15.77 -1.31
CA ALA A 99 -10.08 -16.61 -1.11
C ALA A 99 -9.38 -16.28 0.22
N GLN A 100 -8.87 -17.29 0.90
CA GLN A 100 -7.81 -17.13 1.90
C GLN A 100 -6.49 -17.13 1.14
N ALA A 101 -5.57 -16.24 1.51
CA ALA A 101 -4.25 -16.10 0.88
C ALA A 101 -3.15 -16.26 1.92
N ASP A 102 -2.04 -16.87 1.52
CA ASP A 102 -0.82 -16.80 2.31
C ASP A 102 -0.32 -15.35 2.28
N ARG A 103 -0.23 -14.73 3.47
CA ARG A 103 0.10 -13.30 3.62
C ARG A 103 1.49 -12.97 3.10
N ASN A 104 2.44 -13.89 3.31
CA ASN A 104 3.83 -13.69 2.96
C ASN A 104 4.03 -13.92 1.46
N ASP A 105 3.42 -14.96 0.91
CA ASP A 105 3.47 -15.21 -0.53
C ASP A 105 2.78 -14.11 -1.31
N TYR A 106 1.62 -13.60 -0.85
CA TYR A 106 0.95 -12.47 -1.50
C TYR A 106 1.86 -11.24 -1.57
N SER A 107 2.49 -10.87 -0.46
CA SER A 107 3.42 -9.73 -0.40
C SER A 107 4.64 -9.93 -1.31
N ARG A 108 5.26 -11.13 -1.26
CA ARG A 108 6.39 -11.49 -2.13
C ARG A 108 6.04 -11.47 -3.61
N TRP A 109 4.87 -12.01 -3.97
CA TRP A 109 4.39 -12.03 -5.35
C TRP A 109 4.17 -10.61 -5.89
N MET A 110 3.54 -9.74 -5.08
CA MET A 110 3.33 -8.34 -5.44
C MET A 110 4.65 -7.59 -5.60
N ALA A 111 5.57 -7.72 -4.64
CA ALA A 111 6.88 -7.10 -4.69
C ALA A 111 7.68 -7.55 -5.93
N LYS A 112 7.70 -8.84 -6.22
CA LYS A 112 8.37 -9.40 -7.41
C LYS A 112 7.75 -8.86 -8.70
N THR A 113 6.42 -8.84 -8.78
CA THR A 113 5.70 -8.37 -9.97
C THR A 113 5.99 -6.89 -10.24
N LEU A 114 5.88 -6.04 -9.22
CA LEU A 114 6.17 -4.61 -9.35
C LEU A 114 7.65 -4.34 -9.68
N ALA A 115 8.59 -5.05 -9.05
CA ALA A 115 10.01 -4.89 -9.33
C ALA A 115 10.41 -5.28 -10.76
N SER A 116 9.57 -6.07 -11.44
CA SER A 116 9.75 -6.47 -12.84
C SER A 116 8.99 -5.59 -13.85
N ALA A 117 8.14 -4.68 -13.38
CA ALA A 117 7.32 -3.86 -14.26
C ALA A 117 8.18 -2.81 -15.00
N PRO A 118 8.04 -2.68 -16.32
CA PRO A 118 8.72 -1.63 -17.08
C PRO A 118 8.24 -0.26 -16.62
N ASN A 119 9.11 0.75 -16.67
CA ASN A 119 8.84 2.14 -16.26
C ASN A 119 8.52 2.34 -14.77
N LEU A 120 8.60 1.30 -13.93
CA LEU A 120 8.39 1.40 -12.49
C LEU A 120 9.71 1.29 -11.73
N HIS A 121 10.01 2.30 -10.93
CA HIS A 121 11.07 2.25 -9.92
C HIS A 121 10.47 2.18 -8.53
N ILE A 122 11.14 1.48 -7.63
CA ILE A 122 10.74 1.37 -6.23
C ILE A 122 11.88 1.93 -5.38
N ALA A 123 11.56 2.87 -4.49
CA ALA A 123 12.51 3.43 -3.56
C ALA A 123 12.00 3.27 -2.13
N GLU A 124 12.94 2.96 -1.23
CA GLU A 124 12.67 3.00 0.20
C GLU A 124 12.89 4.43 0.72
N GLY A 125 11.90 4.97 1.43
CA GLY A 125 11.94 6.34 1.92
C GLY A 125 10.62 6.74 2.58
N MET A 126 10.69 7.79 3.41
CA MET A 126 9.51 8.40 4.00
C MET A 126 9.25 9.75 3.35
N VAL A 127 8.11 9.89 2.68
CA VAL A 127 7.69 11.17 2.11
C VAL A 127 7.25 12.09 3.23
N THR A 128 7.83 13.29 3.29
CA THR A 128 7.59 14.26 4.36
C THR A 128 6.87 15.51 3.89
N ALA A 129 6.93 15.85 2.60
CA ALA A 129 6.24 17.01 2.08
C ALA A 129 5.88 16.87 0.61
N ILE A 130 4.86 17.62 0.21
CA ILE A 130 4.49 17.85 -1.18
C ILE A 130 4.98 19.26 -1.55
N VAL A 131 5.75 19.35 -2.63
CA VAL A 131 6.33 20.61 -3.09
C VAL A 131 5.42 21.19 -4.17
N VAL A 132 4.88 22.38 -3.90
CA VAL A 132 3.95 23.10 -4.76
C VAL A 132 4.52 24.49 -5.04
N GLU A 133 4.55 24.87 -6.31
CA GLU A 133 4.91 26.22 -6.77
C GLU A 133 3.78 26.76 -7.64
N HIS A 134 3.31 27.97 -7.36
CA HIS A 134 2.22 28.61 -8.12
C HIS A 134 0.98 27.69 -8.28
N ASP A 135 0.52 27.09 -7.18
CA ASP A 135 -0.58 26.12 -7.12
C ASP A 135 -0.42 24.87 -7.99
N ARG A 136 0.81 24.56 -8.41
CA ARG A 136 1.15 23.37 -9.19
C ARG A 136 2.15 22.49 -8.46
N LEU A 137 1.87 21.18 -8.41
CA LEU A 137 2.82 20.20 -7.94
C LEU A 137 4.10 20.23 -8.79
N VAL A 138 5.25 20.34 -8.14
CA VAL A 138 6.57 20.23 -8.77
C VAL A 138 7.36 19.01 -8.30
N GLY A 139 7.01 18.45 -7.14
CA GLY A 139 7.69 17.27 -6.61
C GLY A 139 7.26 16.88 -5.20
N ILE A 140 8.02 15.97 -4.60
CA ILE A 140 7.89 15.55 -3.22
C ILE A 140 9.24 15.64 -2.49
N GLU A 141 9.21 15.83 -1.18
CA GLU A 141 10.37 15.63 -0.31
C GLU A 141 10.31 14.23 0.31
N LEU A 142 11.41 13.50 0.28
CA LEU A 142 11.61 12.30 1.08
C LEU A 142 12.81 12.44 2.01
N CYS A 143 12.74 11.75 3.15
CA CYS A 143 13.89 11.48 3.99
C CYS A 143 14.15 9.97 4.08
N ALA A 144 15.33 9.61 4.59
CA ALA A 144 15.63 8.23 4.94
C ALA A 144 14.55 7.68 5.91
N PRO A 145 14.16 6.40 5.80
CA PRO A 145 13.22 5.79 6.73
C PRO A 145 13.70 5.94 8.19
N PRO A 146 12.80 6.02 9.19
CA PRO A 146 13.20 6.20 10.59
C PRO A 146 14.15 5.11 11.13
N GLN A 147 14.15 3.91 10.53
CA GLN A 147 15.03 2.80 10.89
C GLN A 147 16.40 2.83 10.18
N SER A 148 16.62 3.76 9.24
CA SER A 148 17.86 3.83 8.48
C SER A 148 19.01 4.40 9.33
N LYS A 149 20.20 3.79 9.18
CA LYS A 149 21.44 4.33 9.78
C LYS A 149 21.98 5.57 9.03
N ILE A 150 21.39 5.89 7.88
CA ILE A 150 21.77 7.05 7.06
C ILE A 150 21.08 8.29 7.64
N LYS A 151 21.86 9.33 7.95
CA LYS A 151 21.35 10.61 8.47
C LYS A 151 20.27 11.19 7.53
N ASN A 152 19.30 11.92 8.09
CA ASN A 152 18.15 12.58 7.45
C ASN A 152 18.53 13.52 6.28
N GLN A 153 19.05 12.97 5.19
CA GLN A 153 19.27 13.70 3.96
C GLN A 153 17.92 13.80 3.26
N LYS A 154 17.34 15.00 3.31
CA LYS A 154 16.16 15.31 2.52
C LYS A 154 16.57 15.27 1.05
N SER A 155 15.82 14.52 0.27
CA SER A 155 15.94 14.47 -1.18
C SER A 155 14.64 14.96 -1.78
N GLN A 156 14.73 15.83 -2.77
CA GLN A 156 13.57 16.26 -3.54
C GLN A 156 13.48 15.40 -4.80
N ILE A 157 12.30 14.84 -5.06
CA ILE A 157 12.02 14.11 -6.29
C ILE A 157 11.00 14.89 -7.08
N MET A 158 11.42 15.31 -8.26
CA MET A 158 10.57 16.07 -9.17
C MET A 158 9.55 15.15 -9.85
N CYS A 159 8.29 15.55 -9.83
CA CYS A 159 7.23 14.81 -10.49
C CYS A 159 6.09 15.71 -11.01
N ARG A 160 5.37 15.21 -12.01
CA ARG A 160 4.21 15.92 -12.59
C ARG A 160 2.91 15.67 -11.84
N ALA A 161 2.78 14.49 -11.23
CA ALA A 161 1.65 14.11 -10.41
C ALA A 161 2.09 13.22 -9.24
N ALA A 162 1.37 13.29 -8.12
CA ALA A 162 1.58 12.46 -6.94
C ALA A 162 0.28 11.76 -6.55
N ILE A 163 0.34 10.46 -6.25
CA ILE A 163 -0.78 9.66 -5.76
C ILE A 163 -0.48 9.26 -4.32
N LEU A 164 -1.28 9.72 -3.36
CA LEU A 164 -1.07 9.47 -1.94
C LEU A 164 -1.88 8.25 -1.48
N THR A 165 -1.18 7.20 -1.04
CA THR A 165 -1.78 5.95 -0.54
C THR A 165 -1.16 5.55 0.80
N THR A 166 -1.13 6.51 1.72
CA THR A 166 -0.43 6.45 3.02
C THR A 166 -1.02 5.43 3.99
N GLY A 167 -2.18 4.83 3.69
CA GLY A 167 -2.80 3.80 4.53
C GLY A 167 -3.04 4.29 5.95
N THR A 168 -2.60 3.51 6.93
CA THR A 168 -2.77 3.81 8.37
C THR A 168 -1.62 4.62 8.97
N PHE A 169 -0.68 5.12 8.15
CA PHE A 169 0.57 5.71 8.64
C PHE A 169 0.46 7.19 8.97
N LEU A 170 -0.39 7.95 8.25
CA LEU A 170 -0.52 9.39 8.40
C LEU A 170 -0.97 9.76 9.83
N ASN A 171 -0.07 10.33 10.64
CA ASN A 171 -0.28 10.56 12.08
C ASN A 171 -0.90 9.35 12.82
N GLY A 172 -0.41 8.14 12.48
CA GLY A 172 -0.88 6.88 13.03
C GLY A 172 -0.71 6.78 14.54
N LEU A 173 -1.72 6.23 15.21
CA LEU A 173 -1.73 5.98 16.66
C LEU A 173 -2.29 4.58 16.92
N ILE A 174 -1.52 3.75 17.61
CA ILE A 174 -1.90 2.40 18.02
C ILE A 174 -2.52 2.49 19.41
N HIS A 175 -3.64 1.80 19.61
CA HIS A 175 -4.31 1.69 20.90
C HIS A 175 -4.34 0.22 21.35
N VAL A 176 -3.87 -0.05 22.57
CA VAL A 176 -3.96 -1.36 23.23
C VAL A 176 -4.50 -1.15 24.64
N GLY A 177 -5.76 -1.53 24.89
CA GLY A 177 -6.44 -1.14 26.12
C GLY A 177 -6.53 0.38 26.25
N LEU A 178 -6.02 0.91 27.36
CA LEU A 178 -5.94 2.36 27.61
C LEU A 178 -4.61 2.97 27.11
N GLU A 179 -3.64 2.15 26.74
CA GLU A 179 -2.35 2.63 26.26
C GLU A 179 -2.41 3.03 24.80
N SER A 180 -1.74 4.13 24.47
CA SER A 180 -1.64 4.64 23.11
C SER A 180 -0.19 4.95 22.77
N ARG A 181 0.27 4.53 21.59
CA ARG A 181 1.63 4.81 21.11
C ARG A 181 1.64 5.23 19.64
N PRO A 182 2.51 6.17 19.22
CA PRO A 182 2.66 6.54 17.82
C PRO A 182 3.05 5.32 16.97
N GLY A 183 2.38 5.13 15.83
CA GLY A 183 2.67 4.01 14.93
C GLY A 183 1.64 3.88 13.80
N GLY A 184 2.14 3.61 12.59
CA GLY A 184 1.27 3.33 11.43
C GLY A 184 0.72 1.91 11.45
N ARG A 185 1.56 0.96 11.84
CA ARG A 185 1.22 -0.45 12.12
C ARG A 185 2.03 -0.90 13.32
N LEU A 186 1.74 -2.08 13.84
CA LEU A 186 2.51 -2.66 14.93
C LEU A 186 4.01 -2.65 14.57
N ASP A 187 4.79 -1.92 15.36
CA ASP A 187 6.25 -1.73 15.25
C ASP A 187 6.72 -1.01 13.97
N GLU A 188 5.80 -0.33 13.28
CA GLU A 188 6.10 0.55 12.14
C GLU A 188 5.77 2.02 12.51
N PRO A 189 6.68 2.97 12.26
CA PRO A 189 6.56 4.36 12.70
C PRO A 189 5.46 5.10 11.94
N PRO A 190 4.86 6.15 12.53
CA PRO A 190 3.90 6.98 11.82
C PRO A 190 4.59 7.95 10.87
N ALA A 191 3.87 8.38 9.83
CA ALA A 191 4.27 9.48 8.96
C ALA A 191 3.68 10.79 9.48
N THR A 192 4.49 11.58 10.19
CA THR A 192 4.04 12.86 10.78
C THR A 192 4.17 14.02 9.80
N GLY A 193 5.35 14.22 9.19
CA GLY A 193 5.64 15.40 8.35
C GLY A 193 4.67 15.59 7.18
N LEU A 194 4.28 14.51 6.49
CA LEU A 194 3.34 14.61 5.35
C LEU A 194 1.97 15.14 5.78
N SER A 195 1.54 14.86 7.01
CA SER A 195 0.26 15.38 7.53
C SER A 195 0.30 16.90 7.64
N ASP A 196 1.41 17.45 8.15
CA ASP A 196 1.57 18.88 8.33
C ASP A 196 1.68 19.59 6.97
N SER A 197 2.37 18.97 6.02
CA SER A 197 2.43 19.46 4.64
C SER A 197 1.06 19.51 3.96
N LEU A 198 0.19 18.51 4.18
CA LEU A 198 -1.17 18.54 3.64
C LEU A 198 -2.02 19.64 4.29
N ARG A 199 -1.88 19.86 5.62
CA ARG A 199 -2.57 20.97 6.29
C ARG A 199 -2.11 22.33 5.78
N SER A 200 -0.82 22.52 5.53
CA SER A 200 -0.31 23.79 4.99
C SER A 200 -0.80 24.09 3.59
N LEU A 201 -1.21 23.06 2.83
CA LEU A 201 -1.87 23.18 1.53
C LEU A 201 -3.38 23.41 1.63
N GLY A 202 -3.92 23.61 2.85
CA GLY A 202 -5.34 23.90 3.08
C GLY A 202 -6.24 22.67 3.16
N LEU A 203 -5.69 21.46 3.25
CA LEU A 203 -6.50 20.24 3.41
C LEU A 203 -6.91 20.02 4.86
N GLU A 204 -8.19 19.72 5.06
CA GLU A 204 -8.71 19.26 6.35
C GLU A 204 -8.30 17.81 6.61
N ILE A 205 -7.76 17.54 7.80
CA ILE A 205 -7.34 16.19 8.20
C ILE A 205 -8.10 15.76 9.44
N GLY A 206 -8.97 14.75 9.25
CA GLY A 206 -9.67 14.04 10.31
C GLY A 206 -8.92 12.78 10.79
N ARG A 207 -9.56 12.01 11.69
CA ARG A 207 -9.03 10.73 12.19
C ARG A 207 -10.09 9.63 12.10
N LEU A 208 -9.67 8.46 11.64
CA LEU A 208 -10.47 7.24 11.66
C LEU A 208 -9.78 6.20 12.53
N LYS A 209 -10.55 5.26 13.08
CA LYS A 209 -10.04 4.17 13.92
C LYS A 209 -10.59 2.83 13.45
N THR A 210 -9.70 1.84 13.37
CA THR A 210 -10.03 0.46 13.01
C THR A 210 -9.30 -0.51 13.92
N GLY A 211 -9.91 -1.65 14.24
CA GLY A 211 -9.29 -2.73 15.01
C GLY A 211 -8.77 -3.88 14.14
N THR A 212 -7.83 -4.64 14.69
CA THR A 212 -7.44 -5.97 14.19
C THR A 212 -7.53 -6.95 15.36
N PRO A 213 -7.96 -8.21 15.13
CA PRO A 213 -7.93 -9.22 16.19
C PRO A 213 -6.49 -9.53 16.62
N PRO A 214 -6.27 -10.14 17.80
CA PRO A 214 -4.98 -10.71 18.17
C PRO A 214 -4.56 -11.80 17.17
N ARG A 215 -3.28 -12.14 17.16
CA ARG A 215 -2.76 -13.31 16.43
C ARG A 215 -2.50 -14.41 17.45
N LEU A 216 -3.03 -15.60 17.20
CA LEU A 216 -2.97 -16.75 18.10
C LEU A 216 -1.96 -17.77 17.59
N ASP A 217 -1.32 -18.50 18.50
CA ASP A 217 -0.49 -19.65 18.16
C ASP A 217 -1.38 -20.85 17.83
N ALA A 218 -1.26 -21.41 16.63
CA ALA A 218 -2.09 -22.54 16.22
C ALA A 218 -1.86 -23.79 17.08
N ARG A 219 -0.68 -23.94 17.69
CA ARG A 219 -0.33 -25.09 18.55
C ARG A 219 -1.10 -25.11 19.86
N THR A 220 -1.71 -23.99 20.25
CA THR A 220 -2.45 -23.84 21.51
C THR A 220 -3.96 -23.88 21.31
N ILE A 221 -4.43 -24.31 20.13
CA ILE A 221 -5.86 -24.35 19.80
C ILE A 221 -6.27 -25.82 19.60
N ASP A 222 -7.36 -26.22 20.25
CA ASP A 222 -8.02 -27.50 19.99
C ASP A 222 -8.92 -27.37 18.75
N PHE A 223 -8.68 -28.21 17.76
CA PHE A 223 -9.42 -28.25 16.49
C PHE A 223 -10.24 -29.55 16.33
N SER A 224 -10.31 -30.40 17.36
CA SER A 224 -11.04 -31.68 17.34
C SER A 224 -12.57 -31.54 17.36
#